data_AF-A0A7X6CAX4-F1
#
_entry.id   AF-A0A7X6CAX4-F1
#
_cell.length_a   1.000
_cell.length_b   1.000
_cell.length_c   1.000
_cell.angle_alpha   90.00
_cell.angle_beta   90.00
_cell.angle_gamma   90.00
#
_symmetry.space_group_name_H-M   'P 1'
#
loop_
_entity.id
_entity.type
_entity.pdbx_description
1 polymer ?
#
loop_
_entity_poly.entity_id
_entity_poly.type
_entity_poly.pdbx_seq_one_letter_code
_entity_poly.pdbx_strand_id
1 'polypeptide(L)'
;MFRTDAQKNQQPRRLGEARPDPNALGAHSQLRYDTYNQRIYQAREFDESGQPVRDIDFTSPTYPNGNPRPDHLPPPHQHRWIPNPTGGTPTRSRIPEAL
;
A
#
# COMPACT_ATOMS: atom_id res chain seq x y z
N MET A 1 18.83 -27.67 -14.62
CA MET A 1 19.00 -26.88 -15.86
C MET A 1 18.63 -25.44 -15.52
N PHE A 2 19.61 -24.55 -15.70
CA PHE A 2 19.69 -23.08 -15.56
C PHE A 2 18.54 -22.26 -14.94
N ARG A 3 18.89 -21.55 -13.85
CA ARG A 3 18.18 -20.38 -13.30
C ARG A 3 18.57 -19.14 -14.11
N THR A 4 17.61 -18.54 -14.80
CA THR A 4 17.68 -17.23 -15.49
C THR A 4 16.21 -16.90 -15.81
N ASP A 5 15.53 -15.86 -15.33
CA ASP A 5 15.96 -14.53 -14.92
C ASP A 5 15.02 -14.01 -13.83
N ALA A 6 15.57 -13.48 -12.73
CA ALA A 6 14.82 -12.56 -11.90
C ALA A 6 14.54 -11.32 -12.77
N GLN A 7 13.32 -11.17 -13.29
CA GLN A 7 12.89 -9.94 -13.94
C GLN A 7 12.90 -8.80 -12.91
N LYS A 8 14.05 -8.14 -12.84
CA LYS A 8 14.51 -7.15 -11.85
C LYS A 8 13.63 -5.91 -11.63
N ASN A 9 12.50 -5.73 -12.33
CA ASN A 9 11.78 -4.45 -12.35
C ASN A 9 10.24 -4.54 -12.24
N GLN A 10 9.66 -5.69 -11.87
CA GLN A 10 8.21 -5.77 -11.71
C GLN A 10 7.79 -5.21 -10.35
N GLN A 11 7.52 -3.90 -10.29
CA GLN A 11 6.80 -3.29 -9.17
C GLN A 11 5.31 -3.30 -9.52
N PRO A 12 4.49 -4.14 -8.86
CA PRO A 12 3.04 -4.13 -9.11
C PRO A 12 2.49 -2.71 -8.88
N ARG A 13 1.49 -2.28 -9.66
CA ARG A 13 1.08 -0.86 -9.70
C ARG A 13 0.70 -0.35 -8.32
N ARG A 14 1.15 0.85 -7.95
CA ARG A 14 0.71 1.55 -6.73
C ARG A 14 -0.81 1.77 -6.77
N LEU A 15 -1.46 1.83 -5.61
CA LEU A 15 -2.90 2.10 -5.52
C LEU A 15 -3.29 3.46 -6.14
N GLY A 16 -2.34 4.39 -6.26
CA GLY A 16 -2.58 5.68 -6.91
C GLY A 16 -3.48 6.59 -6.07
N GLU A 17 -4.26 7.43 -6.76
CA GLU A 17 -5.30 8.27 -6.15
C GLU A 17 -6.30 7.44 -5.33
N ALA A 18 -6.76 7.98 -4.20
CA ALA A 18 -7.79 7.33 -3.41
C ALA A 18 -9.14 7.41 -4.15
N ARG A 19 -9.61 6.26 -4.64
CA ARG A 19 -10.91 6.10 -5.28
C ARG A 19 -11.63 4.93 -4.60
N PRO A 20 -12.68 5.20 -3.79
CA PRO A 20 -13.46 4.12 -3.17
C PRO A 20 -14.19 3.30 -4.23
N ASP A 21 -14.53 2.06 -3.92
CA ASP A 21 -15.40 1.26 -4.77
C ASP A 21 -16.81 1.88 -4.78
N PRO A 22 -17.36 2.31 -5.94
CA PRO A 22 -18.68 2.93 -6.00
C PRO A 22 -19.82 1.98 -5.61
N ASN A 23 -19.58 0.67 -5.57
CA ASN A 23 -20.56 -0.34 -5.18
C ASN A 23 -20.41 -0.79 -3.72
N ALA A 24 -19.42 -0.28 -2.98
CA ALA A 24 -19.27 -0.64 -1.57
C ALA A 24 -20.41 -0.04 -0.74
N LEU A 25 -21.03 -0.87 0.10
CA LEU A 25 -22.14 -0.46 0.96
C LEU A 25 -21.68 0.06 2.34
N GLY A 26 -20.37 0.16 2.57
CA GLY A 26 -19.79 0.60 3.84
C GLY A 26 -18.27 0.63 3.81
N ALA A 27 -17.68 0.62 5.01
CA ALA A 27 -16.22 0.57 5.16
C ALA A 27 -15.63 -0.65 4.44
N HIS A 28 -14.58 -0.43 3.68
CA HIS A 28 -13.99 -1.46 2.82
C HIS A 28 -12.51 -1.22 2.57
N SER A 29 -11.86 -2.23 1.99
CA SER A 29 -10.43 -2.18 1.65
C SER A 29 -10.20 -2.39 0.17
N GLN A 30 -9.41 -1.51 -0.44
CA GLN A 30 -8.82 -1.74 -1.76
C GLN A 30 -7.49 -2.46 -1.60
N LEU A 31 -7.37 -3.65 -2.19
CA LEU A 31 -6.16 -4.48 -2.08
C LEU A 31 -5.19 -4.23 -3.24
N ARG A 32 -3.90 -4.15 -2.91
CA ARG A 32 -2.80 -4.15 -3.89
C ARG A 32 -2.28 -5.59 -4.00
N TYR A 33 -2.57 -6.23 -5.14
CA TYR A 33 -2.23 -7.63 -5.40
C TYR A 33 -1.11 -7.76 -6.43
N ASP A 34 -0.11 -8.57 -6.10
CA ASP A 34 1.00 -8.94 -6.95
C ASP A 34 0.62 -10.23 -7.68
N THR A 35 0.24 -10.11 -8.94
CA THR A 35 -0.20 -11.24 -9.75
C THR A 35 0.93 -12.23 -10.06
N TYR A 36 2.19 -11.78 -10.01
CA TYR A 36 3.34 -12.62 -10.31
C TYR A 36 3.72 -13.48 -9.10
N ASN A 37 3.91 -12.87 -7.93
CA ASN A 37 4.23 -13.59 -6.70
C ASN A 37 2.99 -14.10 -5.94
N GLN A 38 1.79 -13.88 -6.49
CA GLN A 38 0.49 -14.28 -5.93
C GLN A 38 0.29 -13.85 -4.46
N ARG A 39 0.56 -12.57 -4.16
CA ARG A 39 0.51 -12.05 -2.79
C ARG A 39 -0.13 -10.68 -2.67
N ILE A 40 -0.77 -10.43 -1.53
CA ILE A 40 -1.20 -9.10 -1.11
C ILE A 40 -0.06 -8.48 -0.33
N TYR A 41 0.24 -7.21 -0.60
CA TYR A 41 1.36 -6.53 0.04
C TYR A 41 1.00 -5.13 0.53
N GLN A 42 -0.16 -4.60 0.13
CA GLN A 42 -0.72 -3.37 0.66
C GLN A 42 -2.25 -3.40 0.62
N ALA A 43 -2.90 -2.73 1.57
CA ALA A 43 -4.33 -2.41 1.53
C ALA A 43 -4.52 -0.90 1.75
N ARG A 44 -5.58 -0.34 1.18
CA ARG A 44 -6.10 1.00 1.55
C ARG A 44 -7.49 0.84 2.12
N GLU A 45 -7.68 1.34 3.33
CA GLU A 45 -8.98 1.33 3.99
C GLU A 45 -9.74 2.62 3.73
N PHE A 46 -11.04 2.48 3.50
CA PHE A 46 -12.00 3.55 3.36
C PHE A 46 -13.04 3.44 4.47
N ASP A 47 -13.51 4.58 4.96
CA ASP A 47 -14.63 4.64 5.89
C ASP A 47 -15.97 4.43 5.18
N GLU A 48 -17.07 4.47 5.94
CA GLU A 48 -18.44 4.32 5.44
C GLU A 48 -18.85 5.41 4.43
N SER A 49 -18.19 6.57 4.47
CA SER A 49 -18.41 7.67 3.52
C SER A 49 -17.50 7.58 2.28
N GLY A 50 -16.69 6.52 2.16
CA GLY A 50 -15.74 6.36 1.07
C GLY A 50 -14.51 7.26 1.19
N GLN A 51 -14.23 7.84 2.36
CA GLN A 51 -13.01 8.62 2.58
C GLN A 51 -11.85 7.68 2.93
N PRO A 52 -10.65 7.90 2.37
CA PRO A 52 -9.50 7.08 2.71
C PRO A 52 -9.06 7.34 4.16
N VAL A 53 -8.79 6.27 4.90
CA VAL A 53 -8.42 6.33 6.33
C VAL A 53 -6.93 6.05 6.52
N ARG A 54 -6.43 4.96 5.92
CA ARG A 54 -5.02 4.55 6.00
C ARG A 54 -4.64 3.61 4.85
N ASP A 55 -3.36 3.63 4.50
CA ASP A 55 -2.73 2.55 3.74
C ASP A 55 -1.98 1.65 4.73
N ILE A 56 -2.10 0.33 4.59
CA ILE A 56 -1.42 -0.68 5.39
C ILE A 56 -0.45 -1.42 4.49
N ASP A 57 0.81 -1.48 4.88
CA ASP A 57 1.86 -2.20 4.17
C ASP A 57 2.17 -3.52 4.90
N PHE A 58 1.95 -4.65 4.22
CA PHE A 58 2.13 -6.01 4.77
C PHE A 58 3.53 -6.59 4.52
N THR A 59 4.33 -5.92 3.69
CA THR A 59 5.67 -6.40 3.32
C THR A 59 6.68 -5.27 3.32
N SER A 60 7.93 -5.55 3.68
CA SER A 60 9.02 -4.59 3.57
C SER A 60 9.46 -4.42 2.11
N PRO A 61 9.80 -3.20 1.67
CA PRO A 61 10.56 -3.04 0.45
C PRO A 61 11.95 -3.66 0.65
N THR A 62 12.34 -4.53 -0.26
CA THR A 62 13.69 -5.11 -0.31
C THR A 62 14.52 -4.44 -1.41
N TYR A 63 15.84 -4.46 -1.25
CA TYR A 63 16.76 -4.26 -2.36
C TYR A 63 16.64 -5.43 -3.37
N PRO A 64 17.17 -5.29 -4.60
CA PRO A 64 17.15 -6.38 -5.58
C PRO A 64 17.84 -7.67 -5.12
N ASN A 65 18.70 -7.60 -4.10
CA ASN A 65 19.36 -8.76 -3.48
C ASN A 65 18.50 -9.43 -2.38
N GLY A 66 17.28 -8.96 -2.14
CA GLY A 66 16.37 -9.49 -1.13
C GLY A 66 16.57 -8.92 0.27
N ASN A 67 17.60 -8.10 0.52
CA ASN A 67 17.80 -7.51 1.84
C ASN A 67 16.74 -6.43 2.13
N PRO A 68 16.17 -6.38 3.34
CA PRO A 68 15.30 -5.30 3.75
C PRO A 68 16.01 -3.94 3.69
N ARG A 69 15.26 -2.88 3.37
CA ARG A 69 15.77 -1.50 3.53
C ARG A 69 15.82 -1.15 5.02
N PRO A 70 16.99 -0.77 5.58
CA PRO A 70 17.18 -0.62 7.03
C PRO A 70 16.38 0.53 7.63
N ASP A 71 16.16 1.61 6.88
CA ASP A 71 15.41 2.79 7.34
C ASP A 71 13.88 2.63 7.21
N HIS A 72 13.39 1.41 7.01
CA HIS A 72 11.98 1.13 6.86
C HIS A 72 11.39 0.53 8.13
N LEU A 73 10.26 1.07 8.59
CA LEU A 73 9.53 0.45 9.68
C LEU A 73 9.13 -0.99 9.27
N PRO A 74 9.36 -2.01 10.10
CA PRO A 74 8.97 -3.37 9.77
C PRO A 74 7.45 -3.48 9.57
N PRO A 75 6.97 -4.28 8.61
CA PRO A 75 5.56 -4.58 8.46
C PRO A 75 5.06 -5.53 9.58
N PRO A 76 3.76 -5.51 9.88
CA PRO A 76 2.77 -4.61 9.30
C PRO A 76 2.92 -3.20 9.90
N HIS A 77 2.83 -2.18 9.05
CA HIS A 77 2.71 -0.79 9.49
C HIS A 77 1.72 -0.06 8.60
N GLN A 78 1.28 1.10 9.06
CA GLN A 78 0.29 1.91 8.39
C GLN A 78 0.80 3.32 8.11
N HIS A 79 0.12 3.97 7.18
CA HIS A 79 0.23 5.39 6.89
C HIS A 79 -1.16 6.00 6.88
N ARG A 80 -1.43 6.91 7.83
CA ARG A 80 -2.72 7.61 7.92
C ARG A 80 -2.95 8.52 6.72
N TRP A 81 -4.20 8.62 6.28
CA TRP A 81 -4.62 9.73 5.43
C TRP A 81 -5.00 10.90 6.32
N ILE A 82 -4.35 12.04 6.10
CA ILE A 82 -4.57 13.26 6.87
C ILE A 82 -5.36 14.27 6.03
N PRO A 83 -6.29 15.03 6.65
CA PRO A 83 -6.96 16.13 5.97
C PRO A 83 -5.96 17.13 5.38
N ASN A 84 -6.24 17.64 4.19
CA ASN A 84 -5.44 18.70 3.61
C ASN A 84 -5.77 20.04 4.31
N PRO A 85 -4.79 20.76 4.90
CA PRO A 85 -5.04 22.01 5.61
C PRO A 85 -5.73 23.10 4.78
N THR A 86 -5.57 23.08 3.45
CA THR A 86 -6.19 24.05 2.54
C THR A 86 -7.53 23.56 1.96
N GLY A 87 -8.05 22.43 2.45
CA GLY A 87 -9.20 21.73 1.86
C GLY A 87 -8.83 20.87 0.65
N GLY A 88 -9.81 20.10 0.15
CA GLY A 88 -9.64 19.17 -0.96
C GLY A 88 -9.27 17.74 -0.55
N THR A 89 -8.69 16.97 -1.46
CA THR A 89 -8.40 15.55 -1.26
C THR A 89 -7.40 15.34 -0.10
N PRO A 90 -7.70 14.44 0.86
CA PRO A 90 -6.75 14.06 1.90
C PRO A 90 -5.42 13.61 1.32
N THR A 91 -4.35 13.65 2.11
CA THR A 91 -3.01 13.20 1.67
C THR A 91 -2.50 12.09 2.59
N ARG A 92 -1.86 11.07 2.01
CA ARG A 92 -1.21 10.00 2.78
C ARG A 92 0.01 10.53 3.52
N SER A 93 0.06 10.33 4.84
CA SER A 93 1.22 10.63 5.67
C SER A 93 2.46 9.88 5.19
N ARG A 94 3.62 10.55 5.23
CA ARG A 94 4.92 9.92 4.97
C ARG A 94 5.50 9.23 6.21
N ILE A 95 4.95 9.50 7.38
CA ILE A 95 5.37 8.91 8.66
C ILE A 95 4.67 7.56 8.80
N PRO A 96 5.40 6.43 8.85
CA PRO A 96 4.81 5.13 9.14
C PRO A 96 4.54 4.98 10.63
N GLU A 97 3.46 4.27 10.97
CA GLU A 97 3.07 3.90 12.34
C GLU A 97 2.98 2.38 12.44
N ALA A 98 3.49 1.81 13.54
CA ALA A 98 3.27 0.39 13.80
C ALA A 98 1.77 0.10 13.97
N LEU A 99 1.35 -1.09 13.55
CA LEU A 99 -0.01 -1.60 13.73
C LEU A 99 -0.17 -2.39 15.03
#